data_AF-A0A661T7J1-F1
#
_entry.id   AF-A0A661T7J1-F1
#
_cell.length_a   1.000
_cell.length_b   1.000
_cell.length_c   1.000
_cell.angle_alpha   90.00
_cell.angle_beta   90.00
_cell.angle_gamma   90.00
#
_symmetry.space_group_name_H-M   'P 1'
#
loop_
_entity.id
_entity.type
_entity.pdbx_description
1 polymer ?
#
loop_
_entity_poly.entity_id
_entity_poly.type
_entity_poly.pdbx_seq_one_letter_code
_entity_poly.pdbx_strand_id
1 'polypeptide(L)'
;RYRELKKEFMHWYKLREEALAVEDREKGKAIAKNIDQAHLNKSYYDYFFEVFLNNIMTSYLPVYIMAADVNEAYKPANLIKNYGREYIFRFDRPGGETIMVGGLLWFVLSFMLVHLVWIIVRSQFKKHAERKKPEG
;
A
#
# COMPACT_ATOMS: atom_id res chain seq x y z
N ARG A 1 -15.78 -8.42 -13.40
CA ARG A 1 -15.95 -7.03 -12.91
C ARG A 1 -14.70 -6.16 -13.08
N TYR A 2 -13.69 -6.16 -12.20
CA TYR A 2 -12.47 -5.33 -12.37
C TYR A 2 -11.85 -5.35 -13.79
N ARG A 3 -11.65 -6.56 -14.36
CA ARG A 3 -11.09 -6.72 -15.72
C ARG A 3 -11.99 -6.13 -16.81
N GLU A 4 -13.31 -6.10 -16.59
CA GLU A 4 -14.28 -5.54 -17.53
C GLU A 4 -14.27 -4.01 -17.46
N LEU A 5 -14.30 -3.44 -16.24
CA LEU A 5 -14.20 -1.98 -16.04
C LEU A 5 -12.91 -1.42 -16.64
N LYS A 6 -11.79 -2.14 -16.47
CA LYS A 6 -10.51 -1.76 -17.08
C LYS A 6 -10.59 -1.75 -18.61
N LYS A 7 -11.21 -2.78 -19.20
CA LYS A 7 -11.37 -2.90 -20.65
C LYS A 7 -12.26 -1.78 -21.18
N GLU A 8 -13.37 -1.50 -20.49
CA GLU A 8 -14.32 -0.45 -20.86
C GLU A 8 -13.67 0.93 -20.79
N PHE A 9 -12.98 1.26 -19.69
CA PHE A 9 -12.20 2.49 -19.57
C PHE A 9 -11.18 2.63 -20.72
N MET A 10 -10.38 1.58 -20.96
CA MET A 10 -9.36 1.60 -22.02
C MET A 10 -9.97 1.72 -23.43
N HIS A 11 -11.15 1.16 -23.64
CA HIS A 11 -11.86 1.28 -24.92
C HIS A 11 -12.26 2.73 -25.19
N TRP A 12 -12.96 3.37 -24.24
CA TRP A 12 -13.39 4.76 -24.38
C TRP A 12 -12.21 5.73 -24.42
N TYR A 13 -11.14 5.44 -23.69
CA TYR A 13 -9.92 6.22 -23.72
C TYR A 13 -9.29 6.24 -25.11
N LYS A 14 -9.14 5.07 -25.75
CA LYS A 14 -8.62 4.98 -27.12
C LYS A 14 -9.51 5.69 -28.13
N LEU A 15 -10.82 5.53 -28.02
CA LEU A 15 -11.77 6.20 -28.93
C LEU A 15 -11.69 7.73 -28.82
N ARG A 16 -11.44 8.24 -27.60
CA ARG A 16 -11.16 9.67 -27.38
C ARG A 16 -9.84 10.10 -28.04
N GLU A 17 -8.78 9.30 -27.94
CA GLU A 17 -7.51 9.58 -28.62
C GLU A 17 -7.66 9.62 -30.14
N GLU A 18 -8.39 8.66 -30.71
CA GLU A 18 -8.73 8.62 -32.14
C GLU A 18 -9.54 9.86 -32.56
N ALA A 19 -10.50 10.30 -31.74
CA ALA A 19 -11.26 11.53 -31.99
C ALA A 19 -10.38 12.79 -32.02
N LEU A 20 -9.33 12.84 -31.18
CA LEU A 20 -8.38 13.96 -31.16
C LEU A 20 -7.37 13.92 -32.32
N ALA A 21 -7.20 12.78 -32.97
CA ALA A 21 -6.33 12.60 -34.13
C ALA A 21 -6.99 12.99 -35.47
N VAL A 22 -8.28 13.35 -35.46
CA VAL A 22 -9.03 13.81 -36.64
C VAL A 22 -8.45 15.14 -37.15
N GLU A 23 -8.32 15.27 -38.49
CA GLU A 23 -7.78 16.47 -39.15
C GLU A 23 -8.53 17.76 -38.78
N ASP A 24 -9.86 17.69 -38.73
CA ASP A 24 -10.70 18.78 -38.23
C ASP A 24 -10.62 18.82 -36.70
N ARG A 25 -9.77 19.71 -36.22
CA ARG A 25 -9.47 19.89 -34.80
C ARG A 25 -10.68 20.32 -33.97
N GLU A 26 -11.58 21.13 -34.51
CA GLU A 26 -12.75 21.61 -33.75
C GLU A 26 -13.80 20.50 -33.63
N LYS A 27 -14.02 19.76 -34.72
CA LYS A 27 -14.87 18.56 -34.70
C LYS A 27 -14.29 17.48 -33.79
N GLY A 28 -12.99 17.23 -33.85
CA GLY A 28 -12.30 16.24 -33.00
C GLY A 28 -12.43 16.57 -31.51
N LYS A 29 -12.25 17.84 -31.12
CA LYS A 29 -12.49 18.30 -29.74
C LYS A 29 -13.93 18.11 -29.30
N ALA A 30 -14.91 18.43 -30.14
CA ALA A 30 -16.32 18.28 -29.80
C ALA A 30 -16.68 16.80 -29.56
N ILE A 31 -16.18 15.89 -30.40
CA ILE A 31 -16.36 14.45 -30.24
C ILE A 31 -15.68 13.95 -28.95
N ALA A 32 -14.43 14.34 -28.71
CA ALA A 32 -13.72 13.97 -27.49
C ALA A 32 -14.46 14.45 -26.23
N LYS A 33 -14.99 15.67 -26.23
CA LYS A 33 -15.80 16.20 -25.13
C LYS A 33 -17.07 15.38 -24.89
N ASN A 34 -17.74 14.95 -25.95
CA ASN A 34 -18.92 14.09 -25.84
C ASN A 34 -18.57 12.71 -25.27
N ILE A 35 -17.45 12.12 -25.71
CA ILE A 35 -16.95 10.84 -25.15
C ILE A 35 -16.61 10.98 -23.67
N ASP A 36 -15.95 12.08 -23.29
CA ASP A 36 -15.59 12.38 -21.92
C ASP A 36 -16.84 12.45 -21.02
N GLN A 37 -17.87 13.17 -21.46
CA GLN A 37 -19.11 13.37 -20.69
C GLN A 37 -20.00 12.12 -20.64
N ALA A 38 -20.15 11.40 -21.76
CA ALA A 38 -21.09 10.29 -21.85
C ALA A 38 -20.55 8.99 -21.25
N HIS A 39 -19.24 8.72 -21.41
CA HIS A 39 -18.68 7.41 -21.12
C HIS A 39 -17.42 7.48 -20.26
N LEU A 40 -16.39 8.23 -20.69
CA LEU A 40 -15.06 8.10 -20.09
C LEU A 40 -15.04 8.49 -18.62
N ASN A 41 -15.73 9.59 -18.24
CA ASN A 41 -15.80 9.99 -16.83
C ASN A 41 -16.41 8.91 -15.95
N LYS A 42 -17.53 8.32 -16.40
CA LYS A 42 -18.21 7.27 -15.64
C LYS A 42 -17.34 6.01 -15.53
N SER A 43 -16.85 5.49 -16.65
CA SER A 43 -16.01 4.29 -16.65
C SER A 43 -14.70 4.51 -15.87
N TYR A 44 -14.15 5.73 -15.88
CA TYR A 44 -13.00 6.12 -15.06
C TYR A 44 -13.33 6.02 -13.57
N TYR A 45 -14.41 6.67 -13.12
CA TYR A 45 -14.78 6.66 -11.71
C TYR A 45 -15.16 5.26 -11.23
N ASP A 46 -15.91 4.49 -12.01
CA ASP A 46 -16.28 3.11 -11.66
C ASP A 46 -15.03 2.23 -11.49
N TYR A 47 -14.09 2.29 -12.45
CA TYR A 47 -12.82 1.58 -12.36
C TYR A 47 -11.95 2.05 -11.18
N PHE A 48 -11.79 3.37 -11.03
CA PHE A 48 -10.96 3.96 -9.98
C PHE A 48 -11.50 3.63 -8.58
N PHE A 49 -12.79 3.84 -8.34
CA PHE A 49 -13.40 3.58 -7.05
C PHE A 49 -13.39 2.09 -6.71
N GLU A 50 -13.60 1.19 -7.67
CA GLU A 50 -13.48 -0.25 -7.40
C GLU A 50 -12.07 -0.61 -6.93
N VAL A 51 -11.03 -0.09 -7.58
CA VAL A 51 -9.63 -0.31 -7.16
C VAL A 51 -9.34 0.33 -5.81
N PHE A 52 -9.74 1.59 -5.65
CA PHE A 52 -9.44 2.39 -4.48
C PHE A 52 -10.12 1.83 -3.23
N LEU A 53 -11.43 1.58 -3.29
CA LEU A 53 -12.19 1.03 -2.17
C LEU A 53 -11.73 -0.39 -1.84
N ASN A 54 -11.45 -1.21 -2.86
CA ASN A 54 -10.95 -2.56 -2.61
C ASN A 54 -9.61 -2.50 -1.88
N ASN A 55 -8.66 -1.68 -2.33
CA ASN A 55 -7.37 -1.53 -1.65
C ASN A 55 -7.51 -0.94 -0.24
N ILE A 56 -8.41 0.02 -0.03
CA ILE A 56 -8.73 0.52 1.32
C ILE A 56 -9.17 -0.64 2.20
N MET A 57 -10.15 -1.41 1.77
CA MET A 57 -10.73 -2.48 2.59
C MET A 57 -9.78 -3.65 2.81
N THR A 58 -9.01 -4.06 1.80
CA THR A 58 -8.19 -5.28 1.89
C THR A 58 -6.78 -5.03 2.43
N SER A 59 -6.23 -3.83 2.22
CA SER A 59 -4.81 -3.58 2.46
C SER A 59 -4.59 -2.52 3.52
N TYR A 60 -5.25 -1.37 3.41
CA TYR A 60 -5.01 -0.26 4.33
C TYR A 60 -5.76 -0.42 5.65
N LEU A 61 -7.07 -0.71 5.59
CA LEU A 61 -7.93 -0.78 6.76
C LEU A 61 -7.44 -1.81 7.80
N PRO A 62 -7.07 -3.05 7.42
CA PRO A 62 -6.56 -4.02 8.39
C PRO A 62 -5.26 -3.54 9.06
N VAL A 63 -4.38 -2.89 8.32
CA VAL A 63 -3.12 -2.34 8.85
C VAL A 63 -3.39 -1.21 9.84
N TYR A 64 -4.33 -0.31 9.52
CA TYR A 64 -4.71 0.78 10.42
C TYR A 64 -5.42 0.28 11.68
N ILE A 65 -6.31 -0.71 11.55
CA ILE A 65 -6.97 -1.36 12.69
C ILE A 65 -5.93 -2.00 13.60
N MET A 66 -4.99 -2.77 13.02
CA MET A 66 -3.90 -3.40 13.78
C MET A 66 -3.01 -2.35 14.46
N ALA A 67 -2.65 -1.27 13.76
CA ALA A 67 -1.87 -0.19 14.32
C ALA A 67 -2.58 0.50 15.50
N ALA A 68 -3.90 0.71 15.38
CA ALA A 68 -4.72 1.28 16.45
C ALA A 68 -4.80 0.33 17.65
N ASP A 69 -4.99 -0.97 17.42
CA ASP A 69 -5.06 -1.99 18.47
C ASP A 69 -3.73 -2.11 19.22
N VAL A 70 -2.61 -2.18 18.50
CA VAL A 70 -1.27 -2.13 19.10
C VAL A 70 -1.10 -0.86 19.92
N ASN A 71 -1.45 0.29 19.36
CA ASN A 71 -1.30 1.56 20.08
C ASN A 71 -2.15 1.58 21.37
N GLU A 72 -3.36 1.02 21.34
CA GLU A 72 -4.23 0.90 22.51
C GLU A 72 -3.66 -0.08 23.55
N ALA A 73 -3.31 -1.29 23.13
CA ALA A 73 -2.80 -2.36 24.00
C ALA A 73 -1.52 -1.94 24.75
N TYR A 74 -0.68 -1.14 24.10
CA TYR A 74 0.59 -0.66 24.64
C TYR A 74 0.53 0.76 25.22
N LYS A 75 -0.66 1.31 25.50
CA LYS A 75 -0.79 2.53 26.31
C LYS A 75 -0.21 2.31 27.71
N PRO A 76 0.42 3.32 28.35
CA PRO A 76 0.99 3.19 29.69
C PRO A 76 0.02 2.63 30.73
N ALA A 77 -1.25 3.05 30.72
CA ALA A 77 -2.27 2.54 31.65
C ALA A 77 -2.53 1.03 31.47
N ASN A 78 -2.59 0.56 30.23
CA ASN A 78 -2.78 -0.87 29.90
C ASN A 78 -1.51 -1.67 30.19
N LEU A 79 -0.34 -1.07 29.95
CA LEU A 79 0.95 -1.68 30.28
C LEU A 79 1.13 -1.85 31.79
N ILE A 80 0.79 -0.84 32.60
CA ILE A 80 0.82 -0.94 34.06
C ILE A 80 -0.14 -2.03 34.53
N LYS A 81 -1.37 -2.05 33.99
CA LYS A 81 -2.39 -3.04 34.34
C LYS A 81 -1.96 -4.48 34.02
N ASN A 82 -1.38 -4.71 32.85
CA ASN A 82 -1.10 -6.06 32.35
C ASN A 82 0.33 -6.56 32.66
N TYR A 83 1.29 -5.64 32.81
CA TYR A 83 2.72 -5.96 32.92
C TYR A 83 3.42 -5.27 34.11
N GLY A 84 2.71 -4.44 34.89
CA GLY A 84 3.26 -3.76 36.07
C GLY A 84 4.28 -2.67 35.78
N ARG A 85 4.43 -2.26 34.51
CA ARG A 85 5.39 -1.23 34.05
C ARG A 85 4.74 -0.36 32.99
N GLU A 86 5.16 0.89 32.87
CA GLU A 86 4.56 1.86 31.93
C GLU A 86 5.17 1.86 30.52
N TYR A 87 6.27 1.12 30.32
CA TYR A 87 7.04 1.13 29.08
C TYR A 87 7.34 -0.30 28.57
N ILE A 88 7.53 -0.42 27.25
CA ILE A 88 8.04 -1.63 26.61
C ILE A 88 9.56 -1.64 26.66
N PHE A 89 10.17 -0.57 26.15
CA PHE A 89 11.61 -0.33 26.19
C PHE A 89 11.88 1.05 26.76
N ARG A 90 12.85 1.08 27.67
CA ARG A 90 13.42 2.29 28.23
C ARG A 90 14.90 2.31 27.89
N PHE A 91 15.34 3.40 27.27
CA PHE A 91 16.76 3.66 27.03
C PHE A 91 17.17 4.86 27.88
N ASP A 92 18.15 4.65 28.76
CA ASP A 92 18.75 5.73 29.54
C ASP A 92 19.93 6.31 28.72
N ARG A 93 19.87 7.61 28.36
CA ARG A 93 21.01 8.28 27.71
C ARG A 93 22.04 8.74 28.75
N PRO A 94 23.34 8.81 28.37
CA PRO A 94 24.34 9.53 29.15
C PRO A 94 23.93 11.01 29.21
N GLY A 95 23.37 11.45 30.34
CA GLY A 95 22.73 12.77 30.47
C GLY A 95 21.40 12.76 31.23
N GLY A 96 20.85 11.59 31.56
CA GLY A 96 19.69 11.45 32.45
C GLY A 96 18.32 11.55 31.79
N GLU A 97 18.26 11.85 30.48
CA GLU A 97 17.01 11.74 29.71
C GLU A 97 16.69 10.27 29.43
N THR A 98 15.45 9.90 29.75
CA THR A 98 14.91 8.56 29.48
C THR A 98 14.02 8.61 28.25
N ILE A 99 14.34 7.79 27.25
CA ILE A 99 13.50 7.67 26.04
C ILE A 99 12.68 6.41 26.17
N MET A 100 11.35 6.61 26.26
CA MET A 100 10.38 5.53 26.21
C MET A 100 9.98 5.30 24.75
N VAL A 101 10.14 4.07 24.27
CA VAL A 101 9.71 3.70 22.92
C VAL A 101 8.23 3.30 22.96
N GLY A 102 7.40 4.01 22.20
CA GLY A 102 5.98 3.68 22.07
C GLY A 102 5.75 2.35 21.34
N GLY A 103 4.66 1.65 21.69
CA GLY A 103 4.34 0.33 21.14
C GLY A 103 4.19 0.31 19.61
N LEU A 104 3.62 1.36 19.03
CA LEU A 104 3.47 1.47 17.58
C LEU A 104 4.84 1.54 16.86
N LEU A 105 5.78 2.32 17.38
CA LEU A 105 7.13 2.41 16.82
C LEU A 105 7.83 1.06 16.88
N TRP A 106 7.73 0.37 18.01
CA TRP A 106 8.34 -0.95 18.17
C TRP A 106 7.71 -2.00 17.25
N PHE A 107 6.39 -1.96 17.06
CA PHE A 107 5.68 -2.82 16.12
C PHE A 107 6.16 -2.63 14.68
N VAL A 108 6.28 -1.38 14.22
CA VAL A 108 6.80 -1.07 12.88
C VAL A 108 8.23 -1.57 12.72
N LEU A 109 9.10 -1.33 13.70
CA LEU A 109 10.49 -1.83 13.69
C LEU A 109 10.55 -3.36 13.63
N SER A 110 9.72 -4.05 14.41
CA SER A 110 9.62 -5.51 14.41
C SER A 110 9.19 -6.05 13.05
N PHE A 111 8.20 -5.41 12.42
CA PHE A 111 7.72 -5.79 11.10
C PHE A 111 8.81 -5.62 10.02
N MET A 112 9.56 -4.50 10.08
CA MET A 112 10.70 -4.25 9.19
C MET A 112 11.82 -5.28 9.39
N LEU A 113 12.15 -5.63 10.63
CA LEU A 113 13.17 -6.63 10.93
C LEU A 113 12.81 -8.00 10.37
N VAL A 114 11.56 -8.44 10.50
CA VAL A 114 11.09 -9.71 9.92
C VAL A 114 11.26 -9.72 8.39
N HIS A 115 10.93 -8.62 7.73
CA HIS A 115 11.12 -8.50 6.27
C HIS A 115 12.59 -8.50 5.88
N LEU A 116 13.45 -7.82 6.63
CA LEU A 116 14.90 -7.83 6.41
C LEU A 116 15.48 -9.24 6.56
N VAL A 117 15.11 -9.95 7.64
CA VAL A 117 15.53 -11.34 7.86
C VAL A 117 15.08 -12.22 6.69
N TRP A 118 13.82 -12.09 6.24
CA TRP A 118 13.31 -12.84 5.10
C TRP A 118 14.10 -12.59 3.81
N ILE A 119 14.43 -11.33 3.51
CA ILE A 119 15.24 -10.96 2.33
C ILE A 119 16.64 -11.57 2.42
N ILE A 120 17.27 -11.50 3.59
CA ILE A 120 18.61 -12.07 3.82
C ILE A 120 18.57 -13.58 3.64
N VAL A 121 17.62 -14.26 4.28
CA VAL A 121 17.41 -15.71 4.18
C VAL A 121 17.24 -16.12 2.72
N ARG A 122 16.33 -15.47 1.99
CA ARG A 122 16.10 -15.75 0.55
C ARG A 122 17.36 -15.54 -0.29
N SER A 123 18.13 -14.49 -0.01
CA SER A 123 19.40 -14.21 -0.70
C SER A 123 20.43 -15.31 -0.47
N GLN A 124 20.56 -15.79 0.78
CA GLN A 124 21.47 -16.90 1.11
C GLN A 124 21.04 -18.21 0.47
N PHE A 125 19.74 -18.54 0.47
CA PHE A 125 19.22 -19.72 -0.22
C PHE A 125 19.48 -19.69 -1.72
N LYS A 126 19.31 -18.54 -2.39
CA LYS A 126 19.60 -18.40 -3.82
C LYS A 126 21.08 -18.63 -4.13
N LYS A 127 21.98 -18.03 -3.34
CA LYS A 127 23.44 -18.23 -3.47
C LYS A 127 23.84 -19.69 -3.25
N HIS A 128 23.20 -20.38 -2.30
CA HIS A 128 23.47 -21.80 -2.04
C HIS A 128 22.94 -22.72 -3.15
N ALA A 129 21.79 -22.38 -3.76
CA ALA A 129 21.25 -23.12 -4.90
C ALA A 129 22.10 -22.95 -6.17
N GLU A 130 22.65 -21.77 -6.42
CA GLU A 130 23.52 -21.50 -7.57
C GLU A 130 24.89 -22.20 -7.45
N ARG A 131 25.46 -22.28 -6.24
CA ARG A 131 26.69 -23.05 -5.98
C ARG A 131 26.54 -24.57 -6.12
N LYS A 132 25.31 -25.09 -6.16
CA LYS A 132 25.01 -26.53 -6.30
C LYS A 132 24.69 -26.95 -7.72
N LYS A 133 24.69 -26.05 -8.72
CA LYS A 133 24.66 -26.47 -10.13
C LYS A 133 26.06 -26.98 -10.50
N PRO A 134 26.25 -28.29 -10.76
CA PRO A 134 27.50 -28.74 -11.34
C PRO A 134 27.62 -28.12 -12.73
N GLU A 135 28.82 -27.63 -13.04
CA GLU A 135 29.21 -27.28 -14.40
C GLU A 135 29.02 -28.53 -15.26
N GLY A 136 28.07 -28.45 -16.21
CA GLY A 136 27.86 -29.47 -17.23
C GLY A 136 28.81 -29.27 -18.38
#